data_AF-A0A164SF45-F1
#
_entry.id   AF-A0A164SF45-F1
#
_cell.length_a   1.000
_cell.length_b   1.000
_cell.length_c   1.000
_cell.angle_alpha   90.00
_cell.angle_beta   90.00
_cell.angle_gamma   90.00
#
_symmetry.space_group_name_H-M   'P 1'
#
loop_
_entity.id
_entity.type
_entity.pdbx_description
1 polymer ?
#
loop_
_entity_poly.entity_id
_entity_poly.type
_entity_poly.pdbx_seq_one_letter_code
_entity_poly.pdbx_strand_id
1 'polypeptide(L)'
;WSMVFQTALKKIKEQVDFWKESLDNTLLFITLFSAIVTAFLLSNLSALEAAPDQHNDQLLQNLIDLITQIASLNGLKTPTITPPDPFVPATSDEVSAALWYSSLIISVRFSFFL
;
A
#
# COMPACT_ATOMS: atom_id res chain seq x y z
N TRP A 1 -48.44 -15.33 -27.99
CA TRP A 1 -47.86 -14.15 -27.32
C TRP A 1 -47.56 -14.35 -25.83
N SER A 2 -48.49 -14.85 -24.99
CA SER A 2 -48.19 -15.07 -23.55
C SER A 2 -47.15 -16.16 -23.29
N MET A 3 -47.13 -17.23 -24.09
CA MET A 3 -46.16 -18.33 -23.95
C MET A 3 -44.71 -17.86 -24.22
N VAL A 4 -44.50 -17.07 -25.29
CA VAL A 4 -43.18 -16.50 -25.63
C VAL A 4 -42.69 -15.55 -24.55
N PHE A 5 -43.59 -14.74 -23.99
CA PHE A 5 -43.27 -13.82 -22.89
C PHE A 5 -42.87 -14.58 -21.61
N GLN A 6 -43.58 -15.66 -21.26
CA GLN A 6 -43.21 -16.49 -20.12
C GLN A 6 -41.86 -17.19 -20.30
N THR A 7 -41.56 -17.69 -21.49
CA THR A 7 -40.25 -18.28 -21.80
C THR A 7 -39.13 -17.24 -21.71
N ALA A 8 -39.37 -16.02 -22.22
CA ALA A 8 -38.41 -14.92 -22.12
C ALA A 8 -38.17 -14.49 -20.66
N LEU A 9 -39.23 -14.35 -19.86
CA LEU A 9 -39.15 -14.02 -18.43
C LEU A 9 -38.40 -15.09 -17.64
N LYS A 10 -38.64 -16.37 -17.95
CA LYS A 10 -37.92 -17.49 -17.32
C LYS A 10 -36.42 -17.44 -17.65
N LYS A 11 -36.06 -17.23 -18.92
CA LYS A 11 -34.66 -17.06 -19.33
C LYS A 11 -33.99 -15.86 -18.66
N ILE A 12 -34.67 -14.72 -18.59
CA ILE A 12 -34.13 -13.52 -17.95
C ILE A 12 -33.92 -13.78 -16.45
N LYS A 13 -34.85 -14.47 -15.78
CA LYS A 13 -34.73 -14.81 -14.37
C LYS A 13 -33.55 -15.75 -14.12
N GLU A 14 -33.41 -16.81 -14.92
CA GLU A 14 -32.27 -17.73 -14.85
C GLU A 14 -30.94 -17.01 -15.09
N GLN A 15 -30.91 -16.08 -16.07
CA GLN A 15 -29.74 -15.26 -16.32
C GLN A 15 -29.47 -14.33 -15.13
N VAL A 16 -30.46 -13.64 -14.58
CA VAL A 16 -30.27 -12.75 -13.42
C VAL A 16 -29.78 -13.51 -12.20
N ASP A 17 -30.30 -14.71 -11.94
CA ASP A 17 -29.86 -15.55 -10.82
C ASP A 17 -28.38 -15.97 -11.00
N PHE A 18 -27.98 -16.37 -12.21
CA PHE A 18 -26.58 -16.67 -12.53
C PHE A 18 -25.66 -15.44 -12.39
N TRP A 19 -26.12 -14.28 -12.87
CA TRP A 19 -25.35 -13.04 -12.75
C TRP A 19 -25.23 -12.62 -11.29
N LYS A 20 -26.26 -12.82 -10.46
CA LYS A 20 -26.23 -12.53 -9.04
C LYS A 20 -25.22 -13.41 -8.31
N GLU A 21 -25.18 -14.70 -8.60
CA GLU A 21 -24.19 -15.64 -8.05
C GLU A 21 -22.76 -15.26 -8.46
N SER A 22 -22.56 -14.91 -9.73
CA SER A 22 -21.27 -14.44 -10.24
C SER A 22 -20.84 -13.10 -9.60
N LEU A 23 -21.79 -12.20 -9.37
CA LEU A 23 -21.52 -10.88 -8.80
C LEU A 23 -21.23 -10.98 -7.30
N ASP A 24 -21.90 -11.84 -6.55
CA ASP A 24 -21.61 -12.09 -5.13
C ASP A 24 -20.16 -12.56 -4.92
N ASN A 25 -19.73 -13.53 -5.73
CA ASN A 25 -18.34 -14.00 -5.74
C ASN A 25 -17.36 -12.88 -6.16
N THR A 26 -17.70 -12.12 -7.20
CA THR A 26 -16.86 -11.00 -7.66
C THR A 26 -16.75 -9.90 -6.61
N LEU A 27 -17.82 -9.64 -5.86
CA LEU A 27 -17.87 -8.61 -4.82
C LEU A 27 -17.03 -9.00 -3.61
N LEU A 28 -17.03 -10.28 -3.22
CA LEU A 28 -16.10 -10.83 -2.22
C LEU A 28 -14.65 -10.54 -2.62
N PHE A 29 -14.35 -10.77 -3.90
CA PHE A 29 -13.02 -10.53 -4.44
C PHE A 29 -12.64 -9.05 -4.55
N ILE A 30 -13.57 -8.18 -4.93
CA ILE A 30 -13.37 -6.73 -4.93
C ILE A 30 -13.10 -6.24 -3.51
N THR A 31 -13.86 -6.73 -2.53
CA THR A 31 -13.70 -6.35 -1.12
C THR A 31 -12.34 -6.79 -0.59
N LEU A 32 -11.93 -8.04 -0.86
CA LEU A 32 -10.63 -8.55 -0.47
C LEU A 32 -9.49 -7.79 -1.16
N PHE A 33 -9.61 -7.54 -2.47
CA PHE A 33 -8.63 -6.76 -3.22
C PHE A 33 -8.51 -5.33 -2.71
N SER A 34 -9.65 -4.67 -2.42
CA SER A 34 -9.67 -3.32 -1.86
C SER A 34 -9.04 -3.25 -0.47
N ALA A 35 -9.30 -4.25 0.39
CA ALA A 35 -8.68 -4.34 1.71
C ALA A 35 -7.16 -4.49 1.61
N ILE A 36 -6.68 -5.34 0.71
CA ILE A 36 -5.26 -5.54 0.45
C ILE A 36 -4.62 -4.27 -0.10
N VAL A 37 -5.22 -3.63 -1.11
CA VAL A 37 -4.74 -2.36 -1.68
C VAL A 37 -4.70 -1.27 -0.61
N THR A 38 -5.69 -1.21 0.28
CA THR A 38 -5.74 -0.22 1.38
C THR A 38 -4.65 -0.48 2.41
N ALA A 39 -4.42 -1.75 2.78
CA ALA A 39 -3.33 -2.13 3.68
C ALA A 39 -1.96 -1.75 3.08
N PHE A 40 -1.74 -2.04 1.80
CA PHE A 40 -0.51 -1.63 1.12
C PHE A 40 -0.37 -0.12 0.97
N LEU A 41 -1.45 0.60 0.66
CA LEU A 41 -1.43 2.06 0.61
C LEU A 41 -1.08 2.64 1.97
N LEU A 42 -1.70 2.13 3.04
CA LEU A 42 -1.45 2.60 4.39
C LEU A 42 -0.02 2.28 4.84
N SER A 43 0.46 1.06 4.61
CA SER A 43 1.85 0.68 4.88
C SER A 43 2.84 1.52 4.09
N ASN A 44 2.58 1.77 2.79
CA ASN A 44 3.39 2.69 1.99
C ASN A 44 3.34 4.11 2.55
N LEU A 45 2.16 4.58 2.97
CA LEU A 45 2.03 5.91 3.57
C LEU A 45 2.83 5.99 4.88
N SER A 46 2.77 4.96 5.72
CA SER A 46 3.52 4.87 6.96
C SER A 46 5.02 4.69 6.74
N ALA A 47 5.44 4.06 5.64
CA ALA A 47 6.84 3.93 5.24
C ALA A 47 7.39 5.22 4.61
N LEU A 48 6.52 6.00 3.96
CA LEU A 48 6.83 7.30 3.38
C LEU A 48 6.75 8.43 4.41
N GLU A 49 6.00 8.23 5.50
CA GLU A 49 6.04 9.07 6.68
C GLU A 49 7.41 8.89 7.32
N ALA A 50 8.28 9.85 6.99
CA ALA A 50 9.57 10.11 7.59
C ALA A 50 9.67 9.50 8.99
N ALA A 51 10.54 8.49 9.14
CA ALA A 51 10.75 7.83 10.41
C ALA A 51 10.83 8.89 11.54
N PRO A 52 10.24 8.65 12.74
CA PRO A 52 10.25 9.61 13.85
C PRO A 52 11.67 10.09 14.22
N ASP A 53 12.67 9.34 13.77
CA ASP A 53 14.09 9.60 13.88
C ASP A 53 14.55 10.85 13.10
N GLN A 54 13.84 11.25 12.04
CA GLN A 54 14.18 12.44 11.26
C GLN A 54 14.00 13.74 12.04
N HIS A 55 13.07 13.79 13.00
CA HIS A 55 12.98 14.94 13.92
C HIS A 55 14.21 15.02 14.82
N ASN A 56 14.73 13.88 15.27
CA ASN A 56 15.91 13.81 16.12
C ASN A 56 17.16 14.18 15.32
N ASP A 57 17.28 13.72 14.07
CA ASP A 57 18.37 14.06 13.16
C ASP A 57 18.37 15.55 12.80
N GLN A 58 17.19 16.13 12.56
CA GLN A 58 17.05 17.56 12.30
C GLN A 58 17.34 18.40 13.54
N LEU A 59 16.99 17.92 14.74
CA LEU A 59 17.37 18.56 16.00
C LEU A 59 18.89 18.47 16.23
N LEU A 60 19.51 17.32 15.94
CA LEU A 60 20.95 17.12 16.04
C LEU A 60 21.70 18.00 15.05
N GLN A 61 21.24 18.10 13.81
CA GLN A 61 21.83 19.01 12.81
C GLN A 61 21.76 20.46 13.27
N ASN A 62 20.61 20.92 13.77
CA ASN A 62 20.48 22.27 14.32
C ASN A 62 21.41 22.51 15.51
N LEU A 63 21.58 21.53 16.40
CA LEU A 63 22.51 21.64 17.53
C LEU A 63 23.97 21.68 17.06
N ILE A 64 24.35 20.89 16.06
CA ILE A 64 25.69 20.91 15.45
C ILE A 64 25.95 22.27 14.79
N ASP A 65 25.00 22.83 14.05
CA ASP A 65 25.12 24.15 13.43
C ASP A 65 25.28 25.26 14.47
N LEU A 66 24.51 25.23 15.56
CA LEU A 66 24.66 26.20 16.65
C LEU A 66 26.03 26.09 17.34
N ILE A 67 26.49 24.87 17.63
CA ILE A 67 27.80 24.65 18.28
C ILE A 67 28.94 25.08 17.35
N THR A 68 28.85 24.78 16.06
CA THR A 68 29.87 25.17 15.09
C THR A 68 29.90 26.68 14.85
N GLN A 69 28.73 27.34 14.84
CA GLN A 69 28.63 28.79 14.76
C GLN A 69 29.23 29.47 16.00
N ILE A 70 28.90 28.99 17.21
CA ILE A 70 29.47 29.50 18.47
C ILE A 70 30.99 29.29 18.51
N ALA A 71 31.47 28.12 18.08
CA ALA A 71 32.90 27.83 18.02
C ALA A 71 33.62 28.73 16.98
N SER A 72 33.00 29.01 15.83
CA SER A 72 33.55 29.93 14.83
C SER A 72 33.64 31.37 15.34
N LEU A 73 32.64 31.84 16.10
CA LEU A 73 32.64 33.15 16.74
C LEU A 73 33.72 33.25 17.83
N ASN A 74 34.07 32.13 18.46
CA ASN A 74 35.14 32.04 19.46
C ASN A 74 36.52 31.70 18.85
N GLY A 75 36.65 31.67 17.51
CA GLY A 75 37.92 31.41 16.83
C GLY A 75 38.44 29.97 16.93
N LEU A 76 37.59 29.02 17.33
CA LEU A 76 37.91 27.60 17.42
C LEU A 76 37.73 26.91 16.05
N LYS A 77 38.69 26.07 15.66
CA LYS A 77 38.56 25.23 14.46
C LYS A 77 37.50 24.14 14.69
N THR A 78 36.42 24.19 13.93
CA THR A 78 35.38 23.16 13.95
C THR A 78 35.66 22.07 12.91
N PRO A 79 35.42 20.78 13.23
CA PRO A 79 35.43 19.72 12.23
C PRO A 79 34.26 19.92 11.24
N THR A 80 34.53 19.76 9.95
CA THR A 80 33.48 19.70 8.93
C THR A 80 32.73 18.37 9.09
N ILE A 81 31.51 18.43 9.61
CA ILE A 81 30.64 17.26 9.72
C ILE A 81 29.87 17.15 8.41
N THR A 82 30.13 16.10 7.65
CA THR A 82 29.36 15.77 6.45
C THR A 82 27.94 15.39 6.89
N PRO A 83 26.89 16.03 6.37
CA PRO A 83 25.52 15.66 6.73
C PRO A 83 25.25 14.21 6.33
N PRO A 84 24.53 13.44 7.17
CA PRO A 84 24.14 12.07 6.84
C PRO A 84 23.27 12.06 5.57
N ASP A 85 23.46 11.05 4.74
CA ASP A 85 22.69 10.88 3.51
C ASP A 85 21.18 10.85 3.83
N PRO A 86 20.33 11.48 2.99
CA PRO A 86 18.89 11.49 3.18
C PRO A 86 18.34 10.06 3.31
N PHE A 87 17.42 9.86 4.25
CA PHE A 87 16.72 8.61 4.44
C PHE A 87 16.01 8.19 3.14
N VAL A 88 16.40 7.03 2.60
CA VAL A 88 15.72 6.40 1.46
C VAL A 88 14.91 5.22 2.00
N PRO A 89 13.58 5.30 2.05
CA PRO A 89 12.76 4.18 2.50
C PRO A 89 12.96 2.98 1.58
N ALA A 90 13.25 1.82 2.15
CA ALA A 90 13.43 0.58 1.43
C ALA A 90 12.07 0.01 1.01
N THR A 91 11.58 0.42 -0.17
CA THR A 91 10.31 -0.04 -0.77
C THR A 91 10.31 -1.51 -1.18
N SER A 92 11.42 -2.24 -0.99
CA SER A 92 11.64 -3.55 -1.60
C SER A 92 10.95 -4.71 -0.88
N ASP A 93 10.69 -4.58 0.42
CA ASP A 93 10.16 -5.71 1.23
C ASP A 93 8.63 -5.82 1.11
N GLU A 94 7.93 -4.68 0.98
CA GLU A 94 6.48 -4.63 0.81
C GLU A 94 6.00 -5.24 -0.51
N VAL A 95 6.74 -5.01 -1.59
CA VAL A 95 6.39 -5.53 -2.93
C VAL A 95 6.50 -7.05 -2.97
N SER A 96 7.46 -7.63 -2.25
CA SER A 96 7.68 -9.07 -2.19
C SER A 96 6.52 -9.79 -1.46
N ALA A 97 6.04 -9.20 -0.36
CA ALA A 97 4.85 -9.69 0.35
C ALA A 97 3.58 -9.55 -0.52
N ALA A 98 3.41 -8.42 -1.22
CA ALA A 98 2.28 -8.21 -2.14
C ALA A 98 2.21 -9.26 -3.25
N LEU A 99 3.36 -9.61 -3.82
CA LEU A 99 3.47 -10.63 -4.86
C LEU A 99 3.13 -12.03 -4.33
N TRP A 100 3.58 -12.36 -3.11
CA TRP A 100 3.26 -13.62 -2.45
C TRP A 100 1.75 -13.80 -2.21
N TYR A 101 1.08 -12.78 -1.67
CA TYR A 101 -0.37 -12.85 -1.43
C TYR A 101 -1.18 -12.83 -2.73
N SER A 102 -0.73 -12.09 -3.74
CA SER A 102 -1.36 -12.09 -5.06
C SER A 102 -1.31 -13.50 -5.68
N SER A 103 -0.16 -14.18 -5.59
CA SER A 103 0.00 -15.56 -6.05
C SER A 103 -0.93 -16.53 -5.32
N LEU A 104 -1.12 -16.36 -4.01
CA LEU A 104 -2.03 -17.17 -3.21
C LEU A 104 -3.49 -17.00 -3.65
N ILE A 105 -3.93 -15.75 -3.87
CA ILE A 105 -5.30 -15.44 -4.30
C ILE A 105 -5.59 -15.99 -5.69
N ILE A 106 -4.64 -15.87 -6.62
CA ILE A 106 -4.76 -16.43 -7.98
C ILE A 106 -4.86 -17.96 -7.91
N SER A 107 -4.09 -18.61 -7.04
CA SER A 107 -4.14 -20.07 -6.86
C SER A 107 -5.51 -20.55 -6.36
N VAL A 108 -6.11 -19.85 -5.39
CA VAL A 108 -7.45 -20.19 -4.87
C VAL A 108 -8.53 -19.96 -5.92
N ARG A 109 -8.44 -18.86 -6.70
CA ARG A 109 -9.37 -18.60 -7.81
C ARG A 109 -9.30 -19.66 -8.90
N PHE A 110 -8.09 -20.08 -9.25
CA PHE A 110 -7.88 -21.11 -10.26
C PHE A 110 -8.41 -22.47 -9.78
N SER A 111 -8.18 -22.82 -8.51
CA SER A 111 -8.69 -24.06 -7.92
C SER A 111 -10.21 -24.10 -7.77
N PHE A 112 -10.89 -22.95 -7.72
CA PHE A 112 -12.36 -22.87 -7.66
C PHE A 112 -13.02 -22.87 -9.05
N PHE A 113 -12.26 -22.53 -10.10
CA PHE A 113 -12.74 -22.52 -11.48
C PHE A 113 -12.58 -23.87 -12.20
N LEU A 114 -11.74 -24.77 -11.67
CA LEU A 114 -11.52 -26.12 -12.18
C LEU A 114 -12.42 -27.14 -11.47
#